data_AF-A0A8A7KCQ5-F1
#
_entry.id   AF-A0A8A7KCQ5-F1
#
_cell.length_a   1.000
_cell.length_b   1.000
_cell.length_c   1.000
_cell.angle_alpha   90.00
_cell.angle_beta   90.00
_cell.angle_gamma   90.00
#
_symmetry.space_group_name_H-M   'P 1'
#
loop_
_entity.id
_entity.type
_entity.pdbx_description
1 polymer ?
#
loop_
_entity_poly.entity_id
_entity_poly.type
_entity_poly.pdbx_seq_one_letter_code
_entity_poly.pdbx_strand_id
1 'polypeptide(L)' 'MGVNQYGLAIGNEAIFSRERVPEDGLLGMDILRLALHNCQKAIEAVDFITRLIELVLKAA' A
#
# COMPACT_ATOMS: atom_id res chain seq x y z
N MET A 1 3.60 -7.67 5.41
CA MET A 1 4.82 -7.00 5.92
C MET A 1 6.04 -7.54 5.19
N GLY A 2 7.11 -6.76 5.02
CA GLY A 2 8.34 -7.20 4.34
C GLY A 2 9.45 -6.15 4.37
N VAL A 3 10.64 -6.54 3.91
CA VAL A 3 11.83 -5.68 3.77
C VAL A 3 12.40 -5.85 2.36
N ASN A 4 12.79 -4.78 1.68
CA ASN A 4 13.38 -4.85 0.34
C ASN A 4 14.92 -4.76 0.36
N GLN A 5 15.55 -4.80 -0.84
CA GLN A 5 17.00 -4.75 -1.00
C GLN A 5 17.68 -3.47 -0.50
N TYR A 6 16.91 -2.39 -0.29
CA TYR A 6 17.39 -1.11 0.24
C TYR A 6 17.26 -1.02 1.77
N GLY A 7 16.79 -2.08 2.43
CA GLY A 7 16.52 -2.08 3.86
C GLY A 7 15.22 -1.37 4.25
N LEU A 8 14.38 -1.01 3.28
CA LEU A 8 13.06 -0.43 3.55
C LEU A 8 12.13 -1.51 4.10
N ALA A 9 11.71 -1.36 5.36
CA ALA A 9 10.75 -2.21 6.02
C ALA A 9 9.34 -1.59 5.98
N ILE A 10 8.34 -2.35 5.55
CA ILE A 10 6.94 -1.91 5.54
C ILE A 10 6.03 -3.01 6.08
N GLY A 11 5.08 -2.61 6.91
CA GLY A 11 3.99 -3.46 7.38
C GLY A 11 2.65 -2.77 7.28
N ASN A 12 1.58 -3.55 7.30
CA ASN A 12 0.22 -3.05 7.43
C ASN A 12 -0.49 -3.83 8.53
N GLU A 13 -1.37 -3.16 9.26
CA GLU A 13 -2.19 -3.77 10.29
C GLU A 13 -3.46 -4.36 9.69
N ALA A 14 -3.90 -5.50 10.20
CA ALA A 14 -5.18 -6.07 9.83
C ALA A 14 -6.29 -5.32 10.58
N ILE A 15 -7.17 -4.65 9.84
CA ILE A 15 -8.32 -3.93 10.39
C ILE A 15 -9.60 -4.65 9.96
N PHE A 16 -10.47 -4.94 10.93
CA PHE A 16 -11.78 -5.54 10.68
C PHE A 16 -12.83 -4.43 10.54
N SER A 17 -13.03 -3.96 9.32
CA SER A 17 -14.04 -2.92 9.03
C SER A 17 -15.46 -3.48 9.18
N ARG A 18 -16.38 -2.61 9.58
CA ARG A 18 -17.84 -2.87 9.56
C ARG A 18 -18.49 -2.44 8.25
N GLU A 19 -17.75 -1.73 7.40
CA GLU A 19 -18.23 -1.27 6.10
C GLU A 19 -18.07 -2.36 5.04
N ARG A 20 -18.93 -2.30 4.02
CA ARG A 20 -18.86 -3.23 2.91
C ARG A 20 -17.65 -2.90 2.05
N VAL A 21 -16.75 -3.87 1.92
CA VAL A 21 -15.57 -3.76 1.04
C VAL A 21 -16.03 -4.02 -0.40
N PRO A 22 -15.64 -3.18 -1.38
CA PRO A 22 -15.85 -3.46 -2.79
C PRO A 22 -15.23 -4.81 -3.19
N GLU A 23 -15.84 -5.50 -4.15
CA GLU A 23 -15.31 -6.78 -4.66
C GLU A 23 -14.02 -6.57 -5.48
N ASP A 24 -13.94 -5.43 -6.17
CA ASP A 24 -12.79 -5.03 -6.97
C ASP A 24 -11.96 -3.95 -6.26
N GLY A 25 -10.64 -4.05 -6.34
CA GLY A 25 -9.72 -3.05 -5.78
C GLY A 25 -8.36 -3.62 -5.43
N LEU A 26 -7.45 -2.74 -4.98
CA LEU A 26 -6.14 -3.16 -4.49
C LEU A 26 -6.25 -3.61 -3.03
N LEU A 27 -5.71 -4.80 -2.73
CA LEU A 27 -5.58 -5.24 -1.34
C LEU A 27 -4.42 -4.51 -0.67
N GLY A 28 -4.46 -4.39 0.67
CA GLY A 28 -3.35 -3.85 1.45
C GLY A 28 -2.01 -4.58 1.16
N MET A 29 -2.06 -5.88 0.88
CA MET A 29 -0.88 -6.66 0.49
C MET A 29 -0.33 -6.26 -0.88
N ASP A 30 -1.17 -5.88 -1.84
CA ASP A 30 -0.74 -5.46 -3.17
C ASP A 30 -0.08 -4.09 -3.10
N ILE A 31 -0.66 -3.17 -2.32
CA ILE A 31 -0.08 -1.86 -2.01
C ILE A 31 1.32 -2.02 -1.42
N LEU A 32 1.47 -2.90 -0.41
CA LEU A 32 2.77 -3.16 0.21
C LEU A 32 3.80 -3.72 -0.78
N ARG A 33 3.40 -4.67 -1.65
CA ARG A 33 4.31 -5.23 -2.67
C ARG A 33 4.76 -4.17 -3.66
N LEU A 34 3.86 -3.32 -4.12
CA LEU A 34 4.17 -2.23 -5.04
C LEU A 34 5.15 -1.25 -4.40
N ALA A 35 4.93 -0.84 -3.14
CA ALA A 35 5.83 0.08 -2.45
C ALA A 35 7.21 -0.54 -2.20
N LEU A 36 7.27 -1.80 -1.72
CA LEU A 36 8.54 -2.50 -1.50
C LEU A 36 9.35 -2.69 -2.78
N HIS A 37 8.70 -2.83 -3.94
CA HIS A 37 9.38 -2.95 -5.23
C HIS A 37 9.91 -1.60 -5.74
N ASN A 38 9.17 -0.51 -5.55
CA ASN A 38 9.42 0.77 -6.22
C ASN A 38 10.14 1.83 -5.36
N CYS A 39 10.21 1.66 -4.04
CA CYS A 39 10.74 2.69 -3.13
C CYS A 39 12.02 2.23 -2.44
N GLN A 40 12.92 3.18 -2.15
CA GLN A 40 14.16 2.90 -1.41
C GLN A 40 14.07 3.38 0.04
N LYS A 41 13.31 4.45 0.30
CA LYS A 41 13.18 5.09 1.61
C LYS A 41 11.75 5.09 2.11
N ALA A 42 11.59 5.21 3.43
CA ALA A 42 10.27 5.23 4.06
C ALA A 42 9.42 6.41 3.59
N ILE A 43 10.00 7.61 3.44
CA ILE A 43 9.27 8.80 2.98
C ILE A 43 8.74 8.63 1.55
N GLU A 44 9.54 8.02 0.66
CA GLU A 44 9.13 7.73 -0.72
C GLU A 44 7.98 6.72 -0.76
N ALA A 45 8.01 5.72 0.13
CA ALA A 45 6.95 4.74 0.24
C ALA A 45 5.63 5.35 0.72
N VAL A 46 5.68 6.29 1.66
CA VAL A 46 4.49 7.03 2.12
C VAL A 46 3.87 7.83 0.97
N ASP A 47 4.68 8.58 0.22
CA ASP A 47 4.21 9.37 -0.91
C ASP A 47 3.64 8.47 -2.03
N PHE A 48 4.33 7.37 -2.32
CA PHE A 48 3.89 6.38 -3.31
C PHE A 48 2.54 5.75 -2.95
N ILE A 49 2.40 5.27 -1.71
CA ILE A 49 1.17 4.63 -1.22
C ILE A 49 0.01 5.63 -1.22
N THR A 50 0.23 6.85 -0.73
CA THR A 50 -0.80 7.89 -0.70
C THR A 50 -1.31 8.19 -2.10
N ARG A 51 -0.39 8.38 -3.06
CA ARG A 51 -0.77 8.65 -4.47
C ARG A 51 -1.48 7.46 -5.12
N LEU A 52 -1.09 6.23 -4.80
CA LEU A 52 -1.76 5.03 -5.30
C LEU A 52 -3.21 4.97 -4.80
N ILE A 53 -3.45 5.25 -3.52
CA ILE A 53 -4.79 5.28 -2.93
C ILE A 53 -5.65 6.38 -3.58
N GLU A 54 -5.10 7.59 -3.72
CA GLU A 54 -5.82 8.70 -4.38
C GLU A 54 -6.22 8.38 -5.82
N LEU A 55 -5.34 7.69 -6.57
CA LEU A 55 -5.63 7.29 -7.95
C LEU A 55 -6.76 6.26 -8.00
N VAL A 56 -6.76 5.28 -7.10
CA VAL A 56 -7.83 4.27 -7.02
C VAL A 56 -9.16 4.91 -6.63
N LEU A 57 -9.16 5.82 -5.65
CA LEU A 57 -10.37 6.53 -5.23
C LEU A 57 -10.98 7.42 -6.32
N LYS A 58 -10.16 7.97 -7.22
CA LYS A 58 -10.65 8.77 -8.36
C LYS A 58 -11.17 7.89 -9.51
N ALA A 59 -10.82 6.62 -9.53
CA ALA A 59 -11.20 5.67 -10.58
C ALA A 59 -12.43 4.82 -10.22
N ALA A 60 -12.88 4.86 -8.96
CA ALA A 60 -14.08 4.21 -8.43
C ALA A 60 -15.29 5.16 -8.45
#